data_AF-A0A8C0FSH3-F1
#
_entry.id   AF-A0A8C0FSH3-F1
#
_cell.length_a   1.000
_cell.length_b   1.000
_cell.length_c   1.000
_cell.angle_alpha   90.00
_cell.angle_beta   90.00
_cell.angle_gamma   90.00
#
_symmetry.space_group_name_H-M   'P 1'
#
loop_
_entity.id
_entity.type
_entity.pdbx_description
1 polymer ?
#
loop_
_entity_poly.entity_id
_entity_poly.type
_entity_poly.pdbx_seq_one_letter_code
_entity_poly.pdbx_strand_id
1 'polypeptide(L)'
;LEIPFACLPLSLLGMALLQDVCRAPDGKDGFPGIPGLDGRPGQKGDMGEPATPATQGPKGMKGEPGSPGDRGEKGDPGLPGHPGKIGPRGPPGSKGLPGPMGPTGPQGDSGDYKATLKSAFSAARTISSYPRREMPIRFDRIITNEKGHYENRYGRFTCRVPGIYYFTYHVTSRGNLCLNVKKGRGGSRGDKVVTFCDYVHSSYQVTTGGVVLKMAANESVWLEPTEKNSLVGIEGSDSIFSGFLIFPEV
;
A
#
# COMPACT_ATOMS: atom_id res chain seq x y z
N LEU A 1 18.57 70.36 30.49
CA LEU A 1 19.33 71.15 29.49
C LEU A 1 19.82 70.14 28.46
N GLU A 2 19.02 69.83 27.45
CA GLU A 2 18.96 70.51 26.12
C GLU A 2 20.33 70.42 25.40
N ILE A 3 20.48 69.98 24.14
CA ILE A 3 19.94 70.37 22.80
C ILE A 3 20.45 69.28 21.78
N PRO A 4 20.11 69.14 20.45
CA PRO A 4 18.99 69.57 19.55
C PRO A 4 18.25 68.39 18.84
N PHE A 5 16.98 68.51 18.41
CA PHE A 5 16.44 69.00 17.12
C PHE A 5 16.98 68.37 15.80
N ALA A 6 16.10 67.63 15.10
CA ALA A 6 15.90 67.73 13.65
C ALA A 6 14.54 67.12 13.24
N CYS A 7 13.84 67.80 12.33
CA CYS A 7 12.45 67.64 11.94
C CYS A 7 12.34 67.13 10.49
N LEU A 8 11.38 66.22 10.21
CA LEU A 8 10.61 66.02 8.94
C LEU A 8 11.37 65.60 7.64
N PRO A 9 10.71 65.12 6.53
CA PRO A 9 9.31 64.69 6.31
C PRO A 9 9.11 63.37 5.47
N LEU A 10 7.82 63.02 5.27
CA LEU A 10 7.16 62.22 4.22
C LEU A 10 8.00 61.45 3.15
N SER A 11 7.66 60.18 2.93
CA SER A 11 7.34 59.66 1.58
C SER A 11 6.52 58.36 1.60
N LEU A 12 5.53 58.30 0.70
CA LEU A 12 4.69 57.14 0.36
C LEU A 12 5.54 55.98 -0.19
N LEU A 13 5.25 54.76 0.24
CA LEU A 13 5.31 53.51 -0.55
C LEU A 13 4.25 52.59 0.12
N GLY A 14 3.19 52.10 -0.52
CA GLY A 14 3.14 51.53 -1.85
C GLY A 14 3.36 50.02 -1.76
N MET A 15 2.25 49.28 -1.88
CA MET A 15 2.15 47.87 -2.32
C MET A 15 2.23 46.72 -1.30
N ALA A 16 1.13 45.97 -1.32
CA ALA A 16 1.04 44.51 -1.47
C ALA A 16 1.26 43.62 -0.23
N LEU A 17 0.11 43.15 0.26
CA LEU A 17 -0.17 41.77 0.68
C LEU A 17 0.95 40.77 0.39
N LEU A 18 1.41 40.07 1.44
CA LEU A 18 1.68 38.64 1.37
C LEU A 18 1.46 38.07 2.78
N GLN A 19 0.29 37.48 2.96
CA GLN A 19 0.04 36.51 4.02
C GLN A 19 0.92 35.30 3.72
N ASP A 20 1.86 34.98 4.61
CA ASP A 20 2.53 33.67 4.62
C ASP A 20 1.53 32.61 5.09
N VAL A 21 0.62 32.25 4.18
CA VAL A 21 -0.20 31.05 4.28
C VAL A 21 0.70 29.89 3.90
N CYS A 22 1.09 29.08 4.89
CA CYS A 22 1.69 27.77 4.65
C CYS A 22 0.70 26.90 3.85
N ARG A 23 0.84 26.92 2.52
CA ARG A 23 0.12 26.02 1.63
C ARG A 23 0.79 24.65 1.75
N ALA A 24 0.09 23.68 2.35
CA ALA A 24 0.53 22.29 2.31
C ALA A 24 0.70 21.89 0.83
N PRO A 25 1.79 21.20 0.44
CA PRO A 25 1.93 20.67 -0.91
C PRO A 25 0.76 19.72 -1.17
N ASP A 26 0.16 19.83 -2.36
CA ASP A 26 -0.89 18.92 -2.80
C ASP A 26 -0.45 17.46 -2.62
N GLY A 27 -1.39 16.62 -2.16
CA GLY A 27 -1.16 15.21 -1.90
C GLY A 27 -0.53 14.54 -3.12
N LYS A 28 0.58 13.84 -2.89
CA LYS A 28 1.31 13.11 -3.93
C LYS A 28 0.36 12.10 -4.58
N ASP A 29 0.37 12.03 -5.90
CA ASP A 29 -0.38 11.02 -6.64
C ASP A 29 -0.14 9.62 -6.04
N GLY A 30 -1.21 8.81 -5.96
CA GLY A 30 -1.14 7.46 -5.42
C GLY A 30 -0.11 6.59 -6.16
N PHE A 31 0.41 5.56 -5.48
CA PHE A 31 1.34 4.63 -6.08
C PHE A 31 0.77 4.02 -7.37
N PRO A 32 1.60 3.79 -8.42
CA PRO A 32 1.17 3.16 -9.65
C PRO A 32 0.49 1.81 -9.38
N GLY A 33 -0.56 1.50 -10.14
CA GLY A 33 -1.24 0.21 -10.06
C GLY A 33 -0.30 -0.96 -10.40
N ILE A 34 -0.63 -2.14 -9.85
CA ILE A 34 0.11 -3.39 -10.11
C ILE A 34 0.05 -3.69 -11.62
N PRO A 35 1.16 -4.07 -12.27
CA PRO A 35 1.17 -4.46 -13.67
C PRO A 35 0.14 -5.55 -13.98
N GLY A 36 -0.50 -5.47 -15.15
CA GLY A 36 -1.45 -6.47 -15.62
C GLY A 36 -0.80 -7.86 -15.79
N LEU A 37 -1.62 -8.90 -15.71
CA LEU A 37 -1.20 -10.29 -15.94
C LEU A 37 -0.75 -10.50 -17.40
N ASP A 38 0.22 -11.41 -17.60
CA ASP A 38 0.72 -11.77 -18.92
C ASP A 38 -0.39 -12.27 -19.86
N GLY A 39 -0.31 -11.86 -21.13
CA GLY A 39 -1.24 -12.30 -22.16
C GLY A 39 -1.18 -13.80 -22.42
N ARG A 40 -2.30 -14.41 -22.83
CA ARG A 40 -2.37 -15.83 -23.17
C ARG A 40 -1.49 -16.15 -24.39
N PRO A 41 -0.90 -17.36 -24.48
CA PRO A 41 -0.13 -17.78 -25.65
C PRO A 41 -0.94 -17.69 -26.95
N GLY A 42 -0.30 -17.24 -28.03
CA GLY A 42 -0.93 -17.14 -29.36
C GLY A 42 -1.34 -18.52 -29.93
N GLN A 43 -2.31 -18.52 -30.84
CA GLN A 43 -2.75 -19.74 -31.52
C GLN A 43 -1.63 -20.35 -32.39
N LYS A 44 -1.64 -21.68 -32.50
CA LYS A 44 -0.68 -22.44 -33.32
C LYS A 44 -0.93 -22.15 -34.81
N GLY A 45 0.13 -21.86 -35.55
CA GLY A 45 0.04 -21.62 -37.00
C GLY A 45 -0.40 -22.85 -37.80
N ASP A 46 -0.95 -22.60 -38.98
CA ASP A 46 -1.50 -23.62 -39.87
C ASP A 46 -0.44 -24.59 -40.42
N MET A 47 -0.85 -25.80 -40.76
CA MET A 47 0.00 -26.86 -41.28
C MET A 47 0.39 -26.58 -42.74
N GLY A 48 1.68 -26.71 -43.09
CA GLY A 48 2.15 -26.55 -44.47
C GLY A 48 1.56 -27.60 -45.42
N GLU A 49 1.34 -27.21 -46.68
CA GLU A 49 0.74 -28.08 -47.71
C GLU A 49 1.60 -29.32 -48.02
N PRO A 50 0.97 -30.49 -48.32
CA PRO A 50 1.69 -31.71 -48.70
C PRO A 50 2.42 -31.57 -50.04
N ALA A 51 3.61 -32.17 -50.16
CA ALA A 51 4.33 -32.24 -51.43
C ALA A 51 3.61 -33.13 -52.45
N THR A 52 3.62 -32.73 -53.73
CA THR A 52 2.98 -33.43 -54.84
C THR A 52 3.64 -34.80 -55.14
N PRO A 53 2.86 -35.86 -55.45
CA PRO A 53 3.41 -37.18 -55.81
C PRO A 53 4.16 -37.16 -57.15
N ALA A 54 5.24 -37.94 -57.26
CA ALA A 54 5.96 -38.15 -58.53
C ALA A 54 5.08 -38.91 -59.55
N THR A 55 4.98 -38.38 -60.76
CA THR A 55 4.22 -38.96 -61.88
C THR A 55 4.84 -40.26 -62.40
N GLN A 56 4.02 -41.30 -62.51
CA GLN A 56 4.39 -42.61 -63.08
C GLN A 56 4.40 -42.52 -64.62
N GLY A 57 5.42 -43.08 -65.29
CA GLY A 57 5.60 -43.00 -66.74
C GLY A 57 4.51 -43.73 -67.55
N PRO A 58 4.24 -43.31 -68.81
CA PRO A 58 3.12 -43.82 -69.60
C PRO A 58 3.27 -45.29 -70.00
N LYS A 59 2.13 -46.00 -70.04
CA LYS A 59 1.99 -47.42 -70.41
C LYS A 59 2.18 -47.62 -71.92
N GLY A 60 3.02 -48.58 -72.32
CA GLY A 60 3.31 -48.90 -73.73
C GLY A 60 2.11 -49.45 -74.52
N MET A 61 2.10 -49.18 -75.83
CA MET A 61 1.05 -49.55 -76.78
C MET A 61 0.91 -51.06 -76.98
N LYS A 62 -0.33 -51.50 -77.27
CA LYS A 62 -0.75 -52.90 -77.46
C LYS A 62 -0.28 -53.43 -78.83
N GLY A 63 0.44 -54.55 -78.84
CA GLY A 63 0.74 -55.34 -80.05
C GLY A 63 -0.38 -56.33 -80.39
N GLU A 64 -0.57 -56.59 -81.68
CA GLU A 64 -1.58 -57.50 -82.24
C GLU A 64 -1.29 -58.99 -81.93
N PRO A 65 -2.31 -59.88 -81.88
CA PRO A 65 -2.14 -61.26 -81.47
C PRO A 65 -1.73 -62.19 -82.63
N GLY A 66 -0.74 -63.06 -82.38
CA GLY A 66 -0.43 -64.25 -83.18
C GLY A 66 -0.55 -65.54 -82.36
N SER A 67 -0.98 -66.62 -83.02
CA SER A 67 -1.40 -67.93 -82.48
C SER A 67 -0.24 -68.87 -82.03
N PRO A 68 -0.52 -69.97 -81.28
CA PRO A 68 0.33 -70.45 -80.20
C PRO A 68 1.29 -71.61 -80.55
N GLY A 69 2.33 -71.78 -79.73
CA GLY A 69 3.12 -73.00 -79.58
C GLY A 69 3.82 -73.05 -78.21
N ASP A 70 3.81 -74.22 -77.56
CA ASP A 70 4.34 -74.41 -76.20
C ASP A 70 5.89 -74.51 -76.16
N ARG A 71 6.51 -73.80 -75.19
CA ARG A 71 7.50 -74.31 -74.20
C ARG A 71 8.53 -73.25 -73.76
N GLY A 72 8.73 -73.20 -72.45
CA GLY A 72 9.93 -72.69 -71.76
C GLY A 72 9.58 -72.00 -70.44
N GLU A 73 9.94 -72.57 -69.29
CA GLU A 73 9.85 -71.87 -68.00
C GLU A 73 10.69 -70.60 -68.04
N LYS A 74 10.04 -69.44 -67.86
CA LYS A 74 10.68 -68.14 -67.81
C LYS A 74 11.16 -67.91 -66.38
N GLY A 75 12.46 -67.69 -66.20
CA GLY A 75 13.06 -67.41 -64.89
C GLY A 75 12.40 -66.22 -64.18
N ASP A 76 12.38 -66.30 -62.86
CA ASP A 76 11.66 -65.35 -61.99
C ASP A 76 12.08 -63.89 -62.23
N PRO A 77 11.15 -62.92 -62.20
CA PRO A 77 11.47 -61.51 -62.29
C PRO A 77 12.42 -61.06 -61.16
N GLY A 78 13.43 -60.26 -61.52
CA GLY A 78 14.34 -59.66 -60.53
C GLY A 78 13.58 -58.80 -59.49
N LEU A 79 14.09 -58.80 -58.25
CA LEU A 79 13.46 -58.10 -57.13
C LEU A 79 13.31 -56.58 -57.40
N PRO A 80 12.18 -55.95 -57.04
CA PRO A 80 12.00 -54.51 -57.18
C PRO A 80 13.05 -53.71 -56.41
N GLY A 81 13.52 -52.61 -57.01
CA GLY A 81 14.46 -51.68 -56.37
C GLY A 81 13.88 -51.05 -55.10
N HIS A 82 14.73 -50.80 -54.11
CA HIS A 82 14.31 -50.24 -52.82
C HIS A 82 13.71 -48.82 -52.95
N PRO A 83 12.68 -48.46 -52.16
CA PRO A 83 12.11 -47.11 -52.16
C PRO A 83 13.15 -46.03 -51.81
N GLY A 84 13.00 -44.86 -52.42
CA GLY A 84 13.82 -43.68 -52.12
C GLY A 84 13.66 -43.22 -50.66
N LYS A 85 14.70 -42.61 -50.10
CA LYS A 85 14.69 -42.09 -48.73
C LYS A 85 13.71 -40.93 -48.57
N ILE A 86 13.02 -40.87 -47.42
CA ILE A 86 12.08 -39.78 -47.07
C ILE A 86 12.86 -38.45 -46.98
N GLY A 87 12.28 -37.38 -47.54
CA GLY A 87 12.87 -36.03 -47.48
C GLY A 87 12.93 -35.43 -46.06
N PRO A 88 13.76 -34.41 -45.83
CA PRO A 88 13.91 -33.79 -44.52
C PRO A 88 12.64 -33.05 -44.08
N ARG A 89 12.44 -32.96 -42.76
CA ARG A 89 11.32 -32.21 -42.15
C ARG A 89 11.48 -30.71 -42.43
N GLY A 90 10.38 -30.04 -42.76
CA GLY A 90 10.34 -28.58 -42.95
C GLY A 90 10.68 -27.78 -41.68
N PRO A 91 11.07 -26.50 -41.82
CA PRO A 91 11.47 -25.66 -40.69
C PRO A 91 10.30 -25.32 -39.75
N PRO A 92 10.58 -24.97 -38.48
CA PRO A 92 9.55 -24.47 -37.56
C PRO A 92 8.89 -23.18 -38.05
N GLY A 93 7.59 -23.01 -37.79
CA GLY A 93 6.87 -21.77 -38.08
C GLY A 93 7.36 -20.57 -37.26
N SER A 94 7.05 -19.35 -37.70
CA SER A 94 7.43 -18.11 -37.04
C SER A 94 6.72 -17.92 -35.69
N LYS A 95 7.34 -17.13 -34.79
CA LYS A 95 6.78 -16.79 -33.47
C LYS A 95 5.56 -15.86 -33.65
N GLY A 96 4.47 -16.15 -32.95
CA GLY A 96 3.26 -15.32 -32.98
C GLY A 96 3.50 -13.89 -32.44
N LEU A 97 2.65 -12.96 -32.87
CA LEU A 97 2.71 -11.56 -32.44
C LEU A 97 2.39 -11.40 -30.94
N PRO A 98 2.93 -10.36 -30.27
CA PRO A 98 2.54 -10.01 -28.90
C PRO A 98 1.04 -9.73 -28.79
N GLY A 99 0.44 -10.08 -27.65
CA GLY A 99 -0.96 -9.77 -27.36
C GLY A 99 -1.22 -8.26 -27.22
N PRO A 100 -2.48 -7.81 -27.34
CA PRO A 100 -2.83 -6.40 -27.15
C PRO A 100 -2.60 -5.96 -25.70
N MET A 101 -2.39 -4.66 -25.51
CA MET A 101 -2.30 -4.04 -24.18
C MET A 101 -3.60 -4.25 -23.41
N GLY A 102 -3.49 -4.57 -22.12
CA GLY A 102 -4.65 -4.72 -21.24
C GLY A 102 -5.44 -3.41 -21.10
N PRO A 103 -6.71 -3.47 -20.68
CA PRO A 103 -7.50 -2.26 -20.43
C PRO A 103 -6.90 -1.43 -19.31
N THR A 104 -7.09 -0.10 -19.37
CA THR A 104 -6.77 0.80 -18.27
C THR A 104 -7.49 0.35 -17.00
N GLY A 105 -6.79 0.37 -15.85
CA GLY A 105 -7.42 0.08 -14.56
C GLY A 105 -8.58 1.03 -14.25
N PRO A 106 -9.49 0.65 -13.32
CA PRO A 106 -10.56 1.54 -12.91
C PRO A 106 -9.99 2.83 -12.32
N GLN A 107 -10.71 3.95 -12.52
CA GLN A 107 -10.39 5.22 -11.87
C GLN A 107 -10.45 5.01 -10.34
N GLY A 108 -9.43 5.48 -9.62
CA GLY A 108 -9.45 5.46 -8.16
C GLY A 108 -10.62 6.27 -7.61
N ASP A 109 -11.12 5.89 -6.44
CA ASP A 109 -12.21 6.61 -5.78
C ASP A 109 -11.85 8.10 -5.61
N SER A 110 -12.85 8.98 -5.78
CA SER A 110 -12.67 10.41 -5.54
C SER A 110 -12.10 10.66 -4.14
N GLY A 111 -11.09 11.53 -4.04
CA GLY A 111 -10.45 11.91 -2.77
C GLY A 111 -11.40 12.57 -1.75
N ASP A 112 -12.67 12.78 -2.12
CA ASP A 112 -13.79 13.13 -1.26
C ASP A 112 -14.35 11.91 -0.51
N TYR A 113 -13.49 11.12 0.17
CA TYR A 113 -13.99 10.30 1.28
C TYR A 113 -14.63 11.29 2.25
N LYS A 114 -15.96 11.35 2.24
CA LYS A 114 -16.80 12.44 2.75
C LYS A 114 -16.09 13.29 3.81
N ALA A 115 -15.84 14.57 3.50
CA ALA A 115 -15.33 15.56 4.46
C ALA A 115 -16.15 15.61 5.78
N THR A 116 -17.30 14.93 5.85
CA THR A 116 -18.13 14.73 7.03
C THR A 116 -17.57 13.74 8.06
N LEU A 117 -16.73 12.75 7.74
CA LEU A 117 -16.25 11.73 8.71
C LEU A 117 -14.79 11.95 9.13
N LYS A 118 -14.54 13.04 9.86
CA LYS A 118 -13.22 13.34 10.45
C LYS A 118 -13.19 13.01 11.94
N SER A 119 -12.04 12.54 12.41
CA SER A 119 -11.75 12.30 13.82
C SER A 119 -10.25 12.36 14.03
N ALA A 120 -9.79 13.35 14.79
CA ALA A 120 -8.40 13.53 15.15
C ALA A 120 -8.29 14.27 16.48
N PHE A 121 -7.30 13.94 17.30
CA PHE A 121 -6.97 14.71 18.48
C PHE A 121 -5.46 14.71 18.73
N SER A 122 -5.00 15.75 19.40
CA SER A 122 -3.68 15.90 19.98
C SER A 122 -3.84 16.66 21.28
N ALA A 123 -3.36 16.08 22.39
CA ALA A 123 -3.42 16.69 23.71
C ALA A 123 -2.06 16.60 24.39
N ALA A 124 -1.64 17.70 25.01
CA ALA A 124 -0.44 17.79 25.81
C ALA A 124 -0.76 17.67 27.30
N ARG A 125 0.19 17.15 28.06
CA ARG A 125 0.17 17.13 29.52
C ARG A 125 1.08 18.24 30.05
N THR A 126 0.50 19.19 30.76
CA THR A 126 1.25 20.26 31.46
C THR A 126 1.45 19.94 32.95
N ILE A 127 0.79 18.90 33.44
CA ILE A 127 0.87 18.46 34.83
C ILE A 127 2.24 17.82 35.11
N SER A 128 3.01 18.43 36.01
CA SER A 128 4.35 17.99 36.41
C SER A 128 4.38 16.85 37.42
N SER A 129 3.28 16.59 38.13
CA SER A 129 3.19 15.48 39.08
C SER A 129 3.14 14.12 38.36
N TYR A 130 3.75 13.10 38.97
CA TYR A 130 3.73 11.76 38.41
C TYR A 130 2.29 11.22 38.35
N PRO A 131 1.89 10.56 37.23
CA PRO A 131 0.58 9.96 37.13
C PRO A 131 0.43 8.80 38.14
N ARG A 132 -0.79 8.64 38.67
CA ARG A 132 -1.10 7.51 39.57
C ARG A 132 -1.00 6.20 38.79
N ARG A 133 -0.50 5.15 39.45
CA ARG A 133 -0.40 3.79 38.90
C ARG A 133 -1.78 3.27 38.54
N GLU A 134 -1.88 2.52 37.44
CA GLU A 134 -3.11 1.86 36.99
C GLU A 134 -4.30 2.82 36.76
N MET A 135 -4.01 4.11 36.59
CA MET A 135 -5.01 5.13 36.30
C MET A 135 -4.72 5.79 34.95
N PRO A 136 -5.75 6.15 34.17
CA PRO A 136 -5.55 6.85 32.90
C PRO A 136 -4.72 8.12 33.06
N ILE A 137 -3.73 8.27 32.18
CA ILE A 137 -2.88 9.47 32.13
C ILE A 137 -3.68 10.60 31.50
N ARG A 138 -3.80 11.69 32.25
CA ARG A 138 -4.48 12.90 31.77
C ARG A 138 -3.52 13.76 30.97
N PHE A 139 -3.88 14.02 29.71
CA PHE A 139 -3.33 15.10 28.89
C PHE A 139 -4.35 16.23 28.89
N ASP A 140 -4.08 17.23 29.73
CA ASP A 140 -5.01 18.29 30.15
C ASP A 140 -5.19 19.40 29.10
N ARG A 141 -4.13 19.72 28.33
CA ARG A 141 -4.13 20.82 27.36
C ARG A 141 -4.46 20.30 25.97
N ILE A 142 -5.62 20.64 25.43
CA ILE A 142 -6.00 20.28 24.06
C ILE A 142 -5.22 21.15 23.07
N ILE A 143 -4.57 20.51 22.09
CA ILE A 143 -3.97 21.18 20.92
C ILE A 143 -4.95 21.11 19.74
N THR A 144 -5.49 19.93 19.49
CA THR A 144 -6.50 19.68 18.45
C THR A 144 -7.46 18.62 18.96
N ASN A 145 -8.76 18.76 18.69
CA ASN A 145 -9.76 17.77 19.08
C ASN A 145 -10.99 17.86 18.17
N GLU A 146 -10.83 17.32 16.97
CA GLU A 146 -11.88 17.28 15.96
C GLU A 146 -13.09 16.53 16.50
N LYS A 147 -14.25 17.21 16.53
CA LYS A 147 -15.53 16.71 17.07
C LYS A 147 -15.54 16.29 18.55
N GLY A 148 -14.49 16.60 19.31
CA GLY A 148 -14.48 16.35 20.76
C GLY A 148 -14.46 14.86 21.13
N HIS A 149 -13.73 14.04 20.37
CA HIS A 149 -13.64 12.59 20.64
C HIS A 149 -12.67 12.26 21.78
N TYR A 150 -11.76 13.17 22.12
CA TYR A 150 -10.89 13.04 23.29
C TYR A 150 -11.39 13.88 24.47
N GLU A 151 -11.39 13.30 25.68
CA GLU A 151 -11.84 13.95 26.91
C GLU A 151 -10.64 14.11 27.87
N ASN A 152 -10.20 15.36 28.05
CA ASN A 152 -9.01 15.71 28.83
C ASN A 152 -9.20 15.54 30.35
N ARG A 153 -10.44 15.57 30.86
CA ARG A 153 -10.70 15.33 32.28
C ARG A 153 -10.41 13.90 32.70
N TYR A 154 -10.58 12.94 31.79
CA TYR A 154 -10.36 11.53 32.06
C TYR A 154 -9.15 10.93 31.33
N GLY A 155 -8.56 11.64 30.37
CA GLY A 155 -7.42 11.15 29.59
C GLY A 155 -7.80 10.03 28.62
N ARG A 156 -9.02 10.06 28.09
CA ARG A 156 -9.59 8.98 27.27
C ARG A 156 -10.07 9.51 25.92
N PHE A 157 -9.67 8.83 24.86
CA PHE A 157 -10.34 8.91 23.57
C PHE A 157 -11.59 8.02 23.59
N THR A 158 -12.69 8.44 22.98
CA THR A 158 -13.88 7.63 22.74
C THR A 158 -14.28 7.69 21.27
N CYS A 159 -14.30 6.54 20.62
CA CYS A 159 -14.63 6.40 19.22
C CYS A 159 -16.10 6.73 18.97
N ARG A 160 -16.36 7.71 18.10
CA ARG A 160 -17.70 8.01 17.57
C ARG A 160 -17.86 7.62 16.10
N VAL A 161 -16.75 7.47 15.38
CA VAL A 161 -16.72 7.07 13.96
C VAL A 161 -15.98 5.73 13.88
N PRO A 162 -16.69 4.61 13.72
CA PRO A 162 -16.03 3.31 13.58
C PRO A 162 -15.04 3.29 12.41
N GLY A 163 -13.93 2.56 12.59
CA GLY A 163 -12.89 2.51 11.57
C GLY A 163 -11.52 2.16 12.12
N ILE A 164 -10.50 2.36 11.30
CA ILE A 164 -9.10 2.09 11.65
C ILE A 164 -8.46 3.41 12.09
N TYR A 165 -7.87 3.41 13.27
CA TYR A 165 -7.22 4.56 13.90
C TYR A 165 -5.73 4.30 14.11
N TYR A 166 -4.93 5.36 14.00
CA TYR A 166 -3.57 5.38 14.53
C TYR A 166 -3.54 6.19 15.82
N PHE A 167 -2.95 5.62 16.87
CA PHE A 167 -2.69 6.30 18.14
C PHE A 167 -1.19 6.36 18.36
N THR A 168 -0.68 7.50 18.81
CA THR A 168 0.74 7.71 19.09
C THR A 168 0.94 8.64 20.27
N TYR A 169 2.03 8.49 20.99
CA TYR A 169 2.43 9.44 22.02
C TYR A 169 3.93 9.72 21.96
N HIS A 170 4.31 10.87 22.51
CA HIS A 170 5.67 11.27 22.78
C HIS A 170 5.69 11.87 24.18
N VAL A 171 6.32 11.22 25.13
CA VAL A 171 6.26 11.64 26.54
C VAL A 171 7.64 11.79 27.13
N THR A 172 7.79 12.85 27.91
CA THR A 172 9.03 13.18 28.60
C THR A 172 9.10 12.44 29.92
N SER A 173 10.26 11.84 30.17
CA SER A 173 10.52 11.05 31.37
C SER A 173 11.86 11.42 31.98
N ARG A 174 11.92 11.35 33.31
CA ARG A 174 13.15 11.55 34.11
C ARG A 174 13.61 10.25 34.79
N GLY A 175 13.20 9.10 34.26
CA GLY A 175 13.51 7.80 34.85
C GLY A 175 12.86 6.65 34.10
N ASN A 176 12.65 5.55 34.82
CA ASN A 176 12.05 4.36 34.26
C ASN A 176 10.55 4.56 34.00
N LEU A 177 10.12 4.36 32.76
CA LEU A 177 8.73 4.55 32.36
C LEU A 177 8.24 3.37 31.55
N CYS A 178 7.08 2.82 31.94
CA CYS A 178 6.38 1.81 31.17
C CYS A 178 4.91 2.19 31.06
N LEU A 179 4.42 2.32 29.83
CA LEU A 179 3.07 2.71 29.51
C LEU A 179 2.32 1.58 28.80
N ASN A 180 1.13 1.30 29.31
CA ASN A 180 0.17 0.43 28.66
C ASN A 180 -0.73 1.27 27.75
N VAL A 181 -0.86 0.85 26.49
CA VAL A 181 -1.98 1.28 25.65
C VAL A 181 -3.16 0.37 25.96
N LYS A 182 -4.25 0.95 26.44
CA LYS A 182 -5.44 0.24 26.87
C LYS A 182 -6.58 0.53 25.91
N LYS A 183 -7.37 -0.50 25.60
CA LYS A 183 -8.57 -0.40 24.77
C LYS A 183 -9.73 -1.03 25.52
N GLY A 184 -10.89 -0.39 25.54
CA GLY A 184 -12.07 -1.00 26.16
C GLY A 184 -13.31 -0.13 26.04
N ARG A 185 -14.49 -0.71 26.29
CA ARG A 185 -15.77 0.01 26.26
C ARG A 185 -16.07 0.63 27.64
N GLY A 186 -16.79 1.75 27.67
CA GLY A 186 -17.00 2.65 28.84
C GLY A 186 -16.95 2.03 30.24
N GLY A 187 -16.32 2.72 31.19
CA GLY A 187 -16.23 2.34 32.62
C GLY A 187 -15.42 1.08 32.94
N SER A 188 -15.18 0.18 31.98
CA SER A 188 -14.38 -1.03 32.17
C SER A 188 -12.89 -0.71 32.36
N ARG A 189 -12.17 -1.65 33.02
CA ARG A 189 -10.70 -1.61 33.19
C ARG A 189 -9.93 -1.69 31.86
N GLY A 190 -10.60 -2.02 30.76
CA GLY A 190 -10.02 -2.17 29.43
C GLY A 190 -9.01 -3.31 29.30
N ASP A 191 -8.83 -3.79 28.08
CA ASP A 191 -7.80 -4.76 27.74
C ASP A 191 -6.50 -4.04 27.42
N LYS A 192 -5.39 -4.66 27.83
CA LYS A 192 -4.05 -4.18 27.50
C LYS A 192 -3.73 -4.60 26.07
N VAL A 193 -3.52 -3.63 25.19
CA VAL A 193 -3.14 -3.86 23.80
C VAL A 193 -1.65 -4.13 23.71
N VAL A 194 -0.84 -3.19 24.23
CA VAL A 194 0.62 -3.25 24.17
C VAL A 194 1.21 -2.45 25.34
N THR A 195 2.41 -2.82 25.76
CA THR A 195 3.22 -2.08 26.73
C THR A 195 4.48 -1.61 26.05
N PHE A 196 4.81 -0.33 26.20
CA PHE A 196 6.09 0.23 25.81
C PHE A 196 6.85 0.64 27.06
N CYS A 197 8.10 0.21 27.15
CA CYS A 197 8.96 0.48 28.29
C CYS A 197 10.25 1.12 27.82
N ASP A 198 10.66 2.16 28.53
CA ASP A 198 11.90 2.87 28.26
C ASP A 198 12.56 3.24 29.59
N TYR A 199 13.88 3.11 29.64
CA TYR A 199 14.65 3.14 30.88
C TYR A 199 15.83 4.08 30.73
N VAL A 200 15.85 5.10 31.58
CA VAL A 200 16.97 6.04 31.68
C VAL A 200 17.42 6.19 33.12
N HIS A 201 18.73 6.33 33.29
CA HIS A 201 19.35 6.61 34.57
C HIS A 201 19.84 8.05 34.58
N SER A 202 19.34 8.84 35.54
CA SER A 202 19.84 10.19 35.86
C SER A 202 19.88 11.19 34.68
N SER A 203 18.98 11.06 33.71
CA SER A 203 18.82 12.01 32.59
C SER A 203 17.35 12.16 32.20
N TYR A 204 17.06 13.15 31.35
CA TYR A 204 15.77 13.30 30.68
C TYR A 204 15.77 12.53 29.36
N GLN A 205 14.62 11.95 29.02
CA GLN A 205 14.40 11.31 27.73
C GLN A 205 13.00 11.62 27.22
N VAL A 206 12.81 11.43 25.92
CA VAL A 206 11.49 11.41 25.28
C VAL A 206 11.27 10.00 24.76
N THR A 207 10.26 9.31 25.29
CA THR A 207 9.86 7.99 24.80
C THR A 207 8.61 8.08 23.94
N THR A 208 8.50 7.18 22.96
CA THR A 208 7.38 7.15 22.02
C THR A 208 6.84 5.75 21.86
N GLY A 209 5.56 5.65 21.55
CA GLY A 209 4.88 4.41 21.23
C GLY A 209 3.69 4.72 20.35
N GLY A 210 3.35 3.80 19.45
CA GLY A 210 2.22 3.94 18.56
C GLY A 210 1.59 2.60 18.23
N VAL A 211 0.30 2.63 17.90
CA VAL A 211 -0.46 1.43 17.53
C VAL A 211 -1.58 1.78 16.57
N VAL A 212 -1.81 0.90 15.59
CA VAL A 212 -2.98 0.95 14.71
C VAL A 212 -4.06 0.04 15.29
N LEU A 213 -5.27 0.56 15.49
CA LEU A 213 -6.38 -0.16 16.09
C LEU A 213 -7.65 0.00 15.26
N LYS A 214 -8.33 -1.12 14.99
CA LYS A 214 -9.73 -1.10 14.57
C LYS A 214 -10.60 -0.76 15.77
N MET A 215 -11.44 0.26 15.66
CA MET A 215 -12.27 0.81 16.71
C MET A 215 -13.74 0.71 16.34
N ALA A 216 -14.55 0.16 17.24
CA ALA A 216 -16.00 0.19 17.16
C ALA A 216 -16.57 1.42 17.88
N ALA A 217 -17.83 1.77 17.60
CA ALA A 217 -18.50 2.87 18.28
C ALA A 217 -18.54 2.66 19.81
N ASN A 218 -18.25 3.73 20.55
CA ASN A 218 -18.17 3.81 22.01
C ASN A 218 -17.04 2.99 22.65
N GLU A 219 -16.08 2.47 21.87
CA GLU A 219 -14.82 1.99 22.42
C GLU A 219 -13.90 3.17 22.78
N SER A 220 -13.16 3.03 23.86
CA SER A 220 -12.19 4.00 24.34
C SER A 220 -10.77 3.49 24.24
N VAL A 221 -9.83 4.43 24.06
CA VAL A 221 -8.38 4.20 24.15
C VAL A 221 -7.76 5.20 25.11
N TRP A 222 -6.83 4.73 25.94
CA TRP A 222 -6.06 5.57 26.86
C TRP A 222 -4.68 4.99 27.15
N LEU A 223 -3.83 5.81 27.76
CA LEU A 223 -2.54 5.42 28.28
C LEU A 223 -2.62 5.24 29.79
N GLU A 224 -1.96 4.23 30.31
CA GLU A 224 -1.95 3.88 31.73
C GLU A 224 -0.53 3.52 32.17
N PRO A 225 0.02 4.14 33.23
CA PRO A 225 1.36 3.81 33.69
C PRO A 225 1.33 2.54 34.52
N THR A 226 2.40 1.75 34.41
CA THR A 226 2.65 0.62 35.31
C THR A 226 3.22 1.12 36.66
N GLU A 227 3.86 0.23 37.41
CA GLU A 227 4.67 0.58 38.58
C GLU A 227 5.79 1.59 38.25
N LYS A 228 6.27 1.58 37.00
CA LYS A 228 7.30 2.49 36.48
C LYS A 228 6.61 3.68 35.81
N ASN A 229 6.46 4.77 36.57
CA ASN A 229 5.59 5.91 36.23
C ASN A 229 6.32 7.27 36.18
N SER A 230 7.62 7.29 35.87
CA SER A 230 8.45 8.51 35.84
C SER A 230 8.14 9.47 34.67
N LEU A 231 6.86 9.70 34.36
CA LEU A 231 6.38 10.61 33.32
C LEU A 231 6.15 12.00 33.89
N VAL A 232 6.64 13.03 33.18
CA VAL A 232 6.53 14.44 33.58
C VAL A 232 6.07 15.30 32.41
N GLY A 233 5.31 16.36 32.71
CA GLY A 233 5.17 17.52 31.82
C GLY A 233 6.12 18.61 32.30
N ILE A 234 7.05 19.04 31.45
CA ILE A 234 7.96 20.16 31.73
C ILE A 234 7.80 21.23 30.66
N GLU A 235 7.90 22.49 31.07
CA GLU A 235 7.89 23.61 30.13
C GLU A 235 9.08 23.49 29.17
N GLY A 236 8.82 23.52 27.86
CA GLY A 236 9.82 23.30 26.81
C GLY A 236 10.00 21.84 26.37
N SER A 237 9.39 20.86 27.04
CA SER A 237 9.33 19.47 26.57
C SER A 237 8.01 18.82 27.00
N ASP A 238 6.96 19.12 26.22
CA ASP A 238 5.61 18.66 26.48
C ASP A 238 5.46 17.15 26.19
N SER A 239 4.74 16.47 27.09
CA SER A 239 4.27 15.11 26.86
C SER A 239 2.96 15.15 26.06
N ILE A 240 2.90 14.51 24.89
CA ILE A 240 1.79 14.57 23.94
C ILE A 240 1.19 13.17 23.69
N PHE A 241 -0.12 13.10 23.58
CA PHE A 241 -0.87 11.95 23.08
C PHE A 241 -1.81 12.37 21.95
N SER A 242 -1.77 11.62 20.86
CA SER A 242 -2.48 11.92 19.63
C SER A 242 -3.14 10.68 19.05
N GLY A 243 -4.19 10.89 18.27
CA GLY A 243 -4.74 9.83 17.43
C GLY A 243 -5.69 10.36 16.37
N PHE A 244 -5.75 9.66 15.24
CA PHE A 244 -6.56 10.07 14.10
C PHE A 244 -7.10 8.86 13.34
N LEU A 245 -8.25 9.06 12.69
CA LEU A 245 -8.90 8.09 11.82
C LEU A 245 -8.12 7.99 10.51
N ILE A 246 -7.75 6.76 10.14
CA ILE A 246 -7.13 6.44 8.86
C ILE A 246 -8.21 6.10 7.82
N PHE A 247 -9.08 5.13 8.15
CA PHE A 247 -10.11 4.65 7.25
C PHE A 247 -11.43 4.49 8.02
N PRO A 248 -12.50 5.25 7.68
CA PRO A 248 -13.83 5.01 8.23
C PRO A 248 -14.37 3.65 7.77
N GLU A 249 -15.09 2.96 8.65
CA GLU A 249 -15.89 1.80 8.27
C GLU A 249 -17.21 2.30 7.65
N VAL A 250 -17.43 1.99 6.38
CA VAL A 250 -18.60 2.42 5.56
C VAL A 250 -19.67 1.34 5.52
#